data_AF-A0A6A0HME4-F1
#
_entry.id   AF-A0A6A0HME4-F1
#
_cell.length_a   1.000
_cell.length_b   1.000
_cell.length_c   1.000
_cell.angle_alpha   90.00
_cell.angle_beta   90.00
_cell.angle_gamma   90.00
#
_symmetry.space_group_name_H-M   'P 1'
#
loop_
_entity.id
_entity.type
_entity.pdbx_description
1 polymer ?
#
loop_
_entity_poly.entity_id
_entity_poly.type
_entity_poly.pdbx_seq_one_letter_code
_entity_poly.pdbx_strand_id
1 'polypeptide(L)'
;MASEEIIVNDNETLRNVFVYIAEGVAHKYPSPAEPVVLNQEGCRYTPRVFGIQIGQPLQILNSDNTMHNVHAASQQNPPFNLGMTRHTKQLTRTFSRREIMIPIRCNVHPWMAAYAGVLEHPFYAVTGENGSYRLGPLPPGEYVVTAWHEKLGRSEQRVTLGDSVKQAVDFAFKQNDSLPE
;
A
#
# COMPACT_ATOMS: atom_id res chain seq x y z
N MET A 1 18.98 -9.15 9.70
CA MET A 1 17.50 -9.07 9.70
C MET A 1 17.00 -9.67 8.40
N ALA A 2 15.91 -10.43 8.41
CA ALA A 2 15.31 -10.92 7.16
C ALA A 2 14.77 -9.75 6.33
N SER A 3 14.90 -9.88 5.01
CA SER A 3 14.36 -8.92 4.04
C SER A 3 12.83 -8.88 4.13
N GLU A 4 12.25 -7.69 3.96
CA GLU A 4 10.79 -7.50 3.84
C GLU A 4 10.32 -7.40 2.39
N GLU A 5 11.26 -7.43 1.43
CA GLU A 5 11.00 -7.12 0.03
C GLU A 5 10.20 -8.20 -0.70
N ILE A 6 10.42 -9.47 -0.34
CA ILE A 6 9.66 -10.63 -0.85
C ILE A 6 9.42 -11.56 0.34
N ILE A 7 8.17 -11.71 0.76
CA ILE A 7 7.77 -12.63 1.82
C ILE A 7 6.78 -13.63 1.24
N VAL A 8 7.22 -14.88 1.13
CA VAL A 8 6.41 -16.02 0.69
C VAL A 8 5.87 -16.73 1.92
N ASN A 9 4.56 -16.94 1.95
CA ASN A 9 3.87 -17.72 2.98
C ASN A 9 4.08 -19.22 2.74
N ASP A 10 3.83 -20.05 3.76
CA ASP A 10 3.96 -21.51 3.68
C ASP A 10 3.08 -22.15 2.58
N ASN A 11 2.00 -21.47 2.18
CA ASN A 11 1.11 -21.87 1.10
C ASN A 11 1.50 -21.30 -0.28
N GLU A 12 2.75 -20.87 -0.44
CA GLU A 12 3.33 -20.32 -1.68
C GLU A 12 2.67 -19.02 -2.17
N THR A 13 1.89 -18.35 -1.31
CA THR A 13 1.33 -17.02 -1.61
C THR A 13 2.23 -15.90 -1.10
N LEU A 14 1.99 -14.67 -1.53
CA LEU A 14 2.80 -13.50 -1.18
C LEU A 14 2.12 -12.63 -0.11
N ARG A 15 2.90 -12.12 0.84
CA ARG A 15 2.51 -10.95 1.65
C ARG A 15 2.79 -9.65 0.90
N ASN A 16 2.25 -8.54 1.40
CA ASN A 16 2.54 -7.18 0.91
C ASN A 16 2.16 -6.94 -0.56
N VAL A 17 1.23 -7.72 -1.12
CA VAL A 17 0.64 -7.43 -2.44
C VAL A 17 -0.50 -6.44 -2.25
N PHE A 18 -0.41 -5.28 -2.89
CA PHE A 18 -1.49 -4.30 -2.94
C PHE A 18 -2.46 -4.66 -4.07
N VAL A 19 -3.66 -5.11 -3.72
CA VAL A 19 -4.71 -5.43 -4.68
C VAL A 19 -5.77 -4.35 -4.65
N TYR A 20 -6.12 -3.77 -5.79
CA TYR A 20 -7.09 -2.66 -5.86
C TYR A 20 -7.88 -2.67 -7.16
N ILE A 21 -9.02 -1.99 -7.14
CA ILE A 21 -9.78 -1.71 -8.37
C ILE A 21 -9.13 -0.51 -9.07
N ALA A 22 -8.56 -0.73 -10.25
CA ALA A 22 -7.91 0.31 -11.04
C ALA A 22 -8.89 1.10 -11.90
N GLU A 23 -9.94 0.44 -12.42
CA GLU A 23 -10.98 1.00 -13.29
C GLU A 23 -12.35 0.37 -12.97
N GLY A 24 -13.44 1.08 -13.28
CA GLY A 24 -14.83 0.59 -13.10
C GLY A 24 -15.55 1.15 -11.87
N VAL A 25 -14.86 1.86 -10.98
CA VAL A 25 -15.50 2.54 -9.83
C VAL A 25 -16.13 3.86 -10.26
N ALA A 26 -17.45 3.89 -10.40
CA ALA A 26 -18.18 5.09 -10.85
C ALA A 26 -18.59 6.06 -9.73
N HIS A 27 -18.79 5.56 -8.51
CA HIS A 27 -19.28 6.37 -7.39
C HIS A 27 -18.15 7.14 -6.71
N LYS A 28 -18.49 8.30 -6.15
CA LYS A 28 -17.61 9.02 -5.23
C LYS A 28 -17.76 8.44 -3.83
N TYR A 29 -16.65 8.27 -3.13
CA TYR A 29 -16.62 7.77 -1.77
C TYR A 29 -16.13 8.88 -0.83
N PRO A 30 -16.74 9.05 0.35
CA PRO A 30 -16.22 9.98 1.34
C PRO A 30 -14.85 9.51 1.82
N SER A 31 -13.95 10.46 2.07
CA SER A 31 -12.71 10.16 2.77
C SER A 31 -13.03 9.79 4.22
N PRO A 32 -12.47 8.69 4.76
CA PRO A 32 -12.54 8.41 6.19
C PRO A 32 -11.87 9.53 7.00
N ALA A 33 -12.43 9.80 8.18
CA ALA A 33 -11.81 10.69 9.17
C ALA A 33 -10.74 9.97 10.01
N GLU A 34 -10.89 8.66 10.19
CA GLU A 34 -9.91 7.82 10.89
C GLU A 34 -8.58 7.81 10.13
N PRO A 35 -7.46 8.13 10.79
CA PRO A 35 -6.17 8.17 10.14
C PRO A 35 -5.70 6.77 9.74
N VAL A 36 -4.98 6.68 8.61
CA VAL A 36 -4.06 5.56 8.38
C VAL A 36 -2.80 5.84 9.20
N VAL A 37 -2.29 4.82 9.90
CA VAL A 37 -1.08 4.94 10.72
C VAL A 37 0.12 4.36 9.97
N LEU A 38 1.19 5.14 9.87
CA LEU A 38 2.52 4.68 9.47
C LEU A 38 3.47 4.87 10.65
N ASN A 39 3.94 3.77 11.23
CA ASN A 39 4.83 3.80 12.40
C ASN A 39 6.28 3.44 12.02
N GLN A 40 7.23 4.13 12.63
CA GLN A 40 8.64 3.76 12.64
C GLN A 40 8.94 3.01 13.94
N GLU A 41 9.10 1.69 13.84
CA GLU A 41 9.30 0.79 14.97
C GLU A 41 10.23 -0.36 14.58
N GLY A 42 11.20 -0.66 15.46
CA GLY A 42 12.23 -1.67 15.20
C GLY A 42 13.10 -1.36 13.99
N CYS A 43 13.32 -0.07 13.69
CA CYS A 43 13.96 0.41 12.46
C CYS A 43 13.28 -0.15 11.18
N ARG A 44 11.95 -0.19 11.18
CA ARG A 44 11.09 -0.56 10.05
C ARG A 44 9.91 0.39 9.95
N TYR A 45 9.32 0.48 8.77
CA TYR A 45 8.01 1.10 8.61
C TYR A 45 6.92 0.05 8.71
N THR A 46 5.94 0.28 9.57
CA THR A 46 4.78 -0.59 9.72
C THR A 46 3.50 0.21 9.47
N PRO A 47 2.65 -0.22 8.52
CA PRO A 47 2.82 -1.35 7.60
C PRO A 47 3.81 -1.04 6.46
N ARG A 48 4.36 -2.11 5.83
CA ARG A 48 5.22 -2.03 4.63
C ARG A 48 4.44 -1.52 3.41
N VAL A 49 3.19 -1.94 3.26
CA VAL A 49 2.29 -1.52 2.18
C VAL A 49 0.96 -1.15 2.78
N PHE A 50 0.38 -0.03 2.35
CA PHE A 50 -0.95 0.39 2.78
C PHE A 50 -1.68 1.16 1.70
N GLY A 51 -3.01 1.16 1.80
CA GLY A 51 -3.86 2.08 1.05
C GLY A 51 -4.30 3.23 1.92
N ILE A 52 -4.62 4.35 1.29
CA ILE A 52 -5.14 5.55 1.92
C ILE A 52 -6.06 6.26 0.93
N GLN A 53 -7.20 6.78 1.39
CA GLN A 53 -8.07 7.55 0.50
C GLN A 53 -7.59 8.99 0.32
N ILE A 54 -7.89 9.61 -0.82
CA ILE A 54 -7.66 11.04 -1.02
C ILE A 54 -8.34 11.83 0.11
N GLY A 55 -7.57 12.71 0.76
CA GLY A 55 -8.03 13.53 1.87
C GLY A 55 -7.97 12.83 3.24
N GLN A 56 -7.74 11.51 3.29
CA GLN A 56 -7.65 10.78 4.56
C GLN A 56 -6.36 11.17 5.29
N PRO A 57 -6.40 11.42 6.62
CA PRO A 57 -5.20 11.70 7.37
C PRO A 57 -4.23 10.51 7.37
N LEU A 58 -2.96 10.77 7.11
CA LEU A 58 -1.84 9.88 7.41
C LEU A 58 -1.22 10.33 8.73
N GLN A 59 -1.38 9.54 9.79
CA GLN A 59 -0.69 9.72 11.05
C GLN A 59 0.66 9.00 11.00
N ILE A 60 1.74 9.77 11.11
CA ILE A 60 3.11 9.28 11.08
C ILE A 60 3.62 9.24 12.52
N LEU A 61 4.04 8.06 12.97
CA LEU A 61 4.53 7.82 14.33
C LEU A 61 6.00 7.40 14.33
N ASN A 62 6.72 7.70 15.41
CA ASN A 62 8.05 7.16 15.66
C ASN A 62 8.11 6.53 17.06
N SER A 63 7.79 5.24 17.16
CA SER A 63 7.93 4.47 18.39
C SER A 63 9.39 4.23 18.78
N ASP A 64 10.32 4.23 17.83
CA ASP A 64 11.73 4.00 18.13
C ASP A 64 12.36 5.13 18.94
N ASN A 65 13.35 4.77 19.77
CA ASN A 65 14.22 5.74 20.42
C ASN A 65 15.39 6.16 19.50
N THR A 66 15.18 6.25 18.19
CA THR A 66 16.19 6.72 17.23
C THR A 66 15.59 7.74 16.27
N MET A 67 16.45 8.53 15.64
CA MET A 67 16.03 9.47 14.62
C MET A 67 15.79 8.74 13.32
N HIS A 68 14.66 9.03 12.70
CA HIS A 68 14.29 8.58 11.38
C HIS A 68 13.84 9.78 10.56
N ASN A 69 13.63 9.59 9.26
CA ASN A 69 12.84 10.52 8.47
C ASN A 69 11.78 9.76 7.69
N VAL A 70 10.74 10.45 7.24
CA VAL A 70 9.74 9.92 6.30
C VAL A 70 9.83 10.71 5.01
N HIS A 71 10.44 10.11 3.99
CA HIS A 71 10.60 10.70 2.67
C HIS A 71 9.65 10.03 1.68
N ALA A 72 8.51 10.66 1.43
CA ALA A 72 7.56 10.26 0.39
C ALA A 72 7.95 10.92 -0.94
N ALA A 73 8.44 10.12 -1.89
CA ALA A 73 8.84 10.58 -3.22
C ALA A 73 7.66 10.48 -4.20
N SER A 74 6.62 11.28 -3.93
CA SER A 74 5.42 11.36 -4.77
C SER A 74 5.66 12.18 -6.04
N GLN A 75 4.97 11.80 -7.12
CA GLN A 75 4.97 12.44 -8.43
C GLN A 75 3.69 13.26 -8.67
N GLN A 76 2.55 12.86 -8.08
CA GLN A 76 1.26 13.54 -8.26
C GLN A 76 0.90 14.38 -7.04
N ASN A 77 1.33 13.97 -5.85
CA ASN A 77 1.17 14.74 -4.61
C ASN A 77 2.42 15.56 -4.30
N PRO A 78 2.32 16.65 -3.50
CA PRO A 78 3.50 17.35 -2.99
C PRO A 78 4.42 16.38 -2.22
N PRO A 79 5.68 16.18 -2.68
CA PRO A 79 6.60 15.31 -1.97
C PRO A 79 6.97 15.91 -0.63
N PHE A 80 7.33 15.06 0.33
CA PHE A 80 7.75 15.51 1.65
C PHE A 80 8.90 14.67 2.19
N ASN A 81 9.74 15.31 3.00
CA ASN A 81 10.80 14.67 3.74
C ASN A 81 10.80 15.21 5.18
N LEU A 82 10.35 14.40 6.13
CA LEU A 82 10.05 14.83 7.49
C LEU A 82 10.99 14.14 8.48
N GLY A 83 11.78 14.92 9.22
CA GLY A 83 12.56 14.39 10.34
C GLY A 83 11.65 13.97 11.51
N MET A 84 11.80 12.73 11.95
CA MET A 84 11.10 12.14 13.09
C MET A 84 12.13 11.87 14.18
N THR A 85 12.37 12.87 15.01
CA THR A 85 13.37 12.81 16.09
C THR A 85 12.81 12.10 17.33
N ARG A 86 13.65 11.94 18.37
CA ARG A 86 13.19 11.46 19.70
C ARG A 86 12.14 12.37 20.35
N HIS A 87 12.01 13.62 19.91
CA HIS A 87 11.01 14.58 20.42
C HIS A 87 9.82 14.74 19.48
N THR A 88 10.03 14.54 18.17
CA THR A 88 8.96 14.58 17.16
C THR A 88 8.40 13.17 16.97
N LYS A 89 7.48 12.80 17.85
CA LYS A 89 6.92 11.44 17.91
C LYS A 89 5.71 11.22 17.01
N GLN A 90 5.06 12.31 16.58
CA GLN A 90 3.89 12.25 15.74
C GLN A 90 3.83 13.45 14.78
N LEU A 91 3.47 13.19 13.53
CA LEU A 91 3.10 14.18 12.52
C LEU A 91 1.88 13.71 11.74
N THR A 92 1.17 14.64 11.11
CA THR A 92 0.05 14.31 10.20
C THR A 92 0.31 14.87 8.81
N ARG A 93 -0.02 14.08 7.79
CA ARG A 93 -0.02 14.48 6.38
C ARG A 93 -1.31 14.03 5.70
N THR A 94 -1.57 14.55 4.52
CA THR A 94 -2.69 14.11 3.65
C THR A 94 -2.19 14.04 2.22
N PHE A 95 -2.81 13.18 1.43
CA PHE A 95 -2.65 13.14 -0.02
C PHE A 95 -3.91 13.68 -0.69
N SER A 96 -3.75 14.49 -1.73
CA SER A 96 -4.86 15.17 -2.43
C SER A 96 -5.10 14.63 -3.84
N ARG A 97 -4.24 13.75 -4.35
CA ARG A 97 -4.36 13.14 -5.67
C ARG A 97 -4.12 11.64 -5.61
N ARG A 98 -4.85 10.90 -6.45
CA ARG A 98 -4.60 9.48 -6.67
C ARG A 98 -3.19 9.26 -7.17
N GLU A 99 -2.52 8.30 -6.56
CA GLU A 99 -1.16 7.92 -6.89
C GLU A 99 -0.88 6.53 -6.34
N ILE A 100 -0.52 5.61 -7.22
CA ILE A 100 -0.38 4.20 -6.85
C ILE A 100 1.06 3.93 -6.42
N MET A 101 1.21 3.48 -5.18
CA MET A 101 2.45 2.97 -4.59
C MET A 101 3.57 4.01 -4.55
N ILE A 102 3.26 5.15 -3.92
CA ILE A 102 4.24 6.18 -3.58
C ILE A 102 5.34 5.53 -2.72
N PRO A 103 6.61 5.53 -3.15
CA PRO A 103 7.70 5.02 -2.35
C PRO A 103 7.97 5.98 -1.18
N ILE A 104 7.98 5.43 0.02
CA ILE A 104 8.34 6.09 1.27
C ILE A 104 9.63 5.47 1.78
N ARG A 105 10.66 6.27 2.02
CA ARG A 105 11.98 5.79 2.45
C ARG A 105 12.49 6.55 3.67
N CYS A 106 13.34 5.88 4.44
CA CYS A 106 14.20 6.54 5.42
C CYS A 106 15.56 6.76 4.77
N ASN A 107 15.99 8.03 4.68
CA ASN A 107 17.30 8.41 4.18
C ASN A 107 18.41 8.09 5.20
N VAL A 108 18.05 7.95 6.49
CA VAL A 108 18.99 7.60 7.57
C VAL A 108 19.22 6.09 7.65
N HIS A 109 18.18 5.31 7.40
CA HIS A 109 18.18 3.85 7.47
C HIS A 109 17.68 3.28 6.13
N PRO A 110 18.56 3.13 5.12
CA PRO A 110 18.15 2.91 3.72
C PRO A 110 17.34 1.63 3.46
N TRP A 111 17.33 0.68 4.40
CA TRP A 111 16.52 -0.54 4.33
C TRP A 111 15.04 -0.31 4.66
N MET A 112 14.71 0.79 5.37
CA MET A 112 13.33 1.13 5.69
C MET A 112 12.64 1.66 4.44
N ALA A 113 11.67 0.91 3.94
CA ALA A 113 10.76 1.37 2.92
C ALA A 113 9.32 1.02 3.26
N ALA A 114 8.40 1.82 2.75
CA ALA A 114 6.98 1.58 2.73
C ALA A 114 6.38 2.10 1.42
N TYR A 115 5.17 1.68 1.09
CA TYR A 115 4.49 2.07 -0.14
C TYR A 115 3.03 2.45 0.13
N ALA A 116 2.65 3.64 -0.31
CA ALA A 116 1.30 4.18 -0.11
C ALA A 116 0.48 4.14 -1.40
N GLY A 117 -0.66 3.47 -1.38
CA GLY A 117 -1.65 3.47 -2.46
C GLY A 117 -2.71 4.52 -2.20
N VAL A 118 -2.64 5.65 -2.88
CA VAL A 118 -3.63 6.73 -2.73
C VAL A 118 -4.76 6.53 -3.73
N LEU A 119 -5.97 6.30 -3.25
CA LEU A 119 -7.16 6.01 -4.06
C LEU A 119 -8.34 6.94 -3.73
N GLU A 120 -9.25 7.13 -4.67
CA GLU A 120 -10.51 7.86 -4.47
C GLU A 120 -11.56 7.04 -3.70
N HIS A 121 -11.34 5.74 -3.53
CA HIS A 121 -12.32 4.77 -3.06
C HIS A 121 -11.71 3.73 -2.10
N PRO A 122 -12.52 3.03 -1.30
CA PRO A 122 -12.03 2.07 -0.30
C PRO A 122 -11.68 0.69 -0.88
N PHE A 123 -11.90 0.43 -2.18
CA PHE A 123 -11.73 -0.90 -2.77
C PHE A 123 -10.27 -1.25 -3.04
N TYR A 124 -9.55 -1.55 -1.97
CA TYR A 124 -8.22 -2.15 -1.98
C TYR A 124 -8.05 -3.11 -0.81
N ALA A 125 -7.00 -3.93 -0.88
CA ALA A 125 -6.55 -4.81 0.19
C ALA A 125 -5.04 -5.01 0.09
N VAL A 126 -4.42 -5.40 1.21
CA VAL A 126 -3.01 -5.82 1.25
C VAL A 126 -2.97 -7.27 1.72
N THR A 127 -2.29 -8.13 0.99
CA THR A 127 -2.22 -9.55 1.32
C THR A 127 -1.40 -9.80 2.58
N GLY A 128 -1.93 -10.66 3.46
CA GLY A 128 -1.30 -11.06 4.72
C GLY A 128 -0.83 -12.52 4.70
N GLU A 129 -0.96 -13.19 5.85
CA GLU A 129 -0.30 -14.47 6.15
C GLU A 129 -0.74 -15.67 5.30
N ASN A 130 -1.86 -15.54 4.58
CA ASN A 130 -2.39 -16.58 3.72
C ASN A 130 -2.52 -16.11 2.25
N GLY A 131 -2.05 -14.90 1.93
CA GLY A 131 -2.12 -14.33 0.59
C GLY A 131 -3.52 -13.93 0.12
N SER A 132 -4.55 -14.18 0.92
CA SER A 132 -5.94 -13.88 0.53
C SER A 132 -6.24 -12.40 0.66
N TYR A 133 -7.19 -11.94 -0.14
CA TYR A 133 -7.69 -10.57 -0.09
C TYR A 133 -9.18 -10.55 -0.40
N ARG A 134 -9.82 -9.42 -0.10
CA ARG A 134 -11.23 -9.19 -0.43
C ARG A 134 -11.44 -7.74 -0.84
N LEU A 135 -12.08 -7.54 -1.97
CA LEU A 135 -12.54 -6.23 -2.43
C LEU A 135 -14.08 -6.20 -2.41
N GLY A 136 -14.66 -5.12 -1.89
CA GLY A 136 -16.10 -4.89 -1.93
C GLY A 136 -16.84 -4.99 -0.60
N PRO A 137 -18.20 -4.98 -0.63
CA PRO A 137 -19.05 -5.22 -1.80
C PRO A 137 -18.91 -4.19 -2.92
N LEU A 138 -19.03 -4.65 -4.17
CA LEU A 138 -19.02 -3.83 -5.39
C LEU A 138 -20.36 -4.01 -6.12
N PRO A 139 -20.92 -2.96 -6.74
CA PRO A 139 -22.07 -3.10 -7.64
C PRO A 139 -21.76 -4.02 -8.83
N PRO A 140 -22.78 -4.56 -9.52
CA PRO A 140 -22.58 -5.19 -10.82
C PRO A 140 -21.88 -4.24 -11.81
N GLY A 141 -21.00 -4.76 -12.65
CA GLY A 141 -20.25 -3.96 -13.61
C GLY A 141 -18.95 -4.62 -14.06
N GLU A 142 -18.21 -3.89 -14.89
CA GLU A 142 -16.89 -4.29 -15.36
C GLU A 142 -15.82 -3.53 -14.59
N TYR A 143 -14.82 -4.27 -14.11
CA TYR A 143 -13.73 -3.77 -13.29
C TYR A 143 -12.38 -4.22 -13.83
N VAL A 144 -11.38 -3.35 -13.70
CA VAL A 144 -9.97 -3.76 -13.79
C VAL A 144 -9.44 -3.92 -12.38
N VAL A 145 -9.02 -5.12 -12.01
CA VAL A 145 -8.37 -5.42 -10.74
C VAL A 145 -6.87 -5.50 -10.98
N THR A 146 -6.09 -4.76 -10.20
CA THR A 146 -4.63 -4.75 -10.29
C THR A 146 -4.03 -5.25 -8.99
N ALA A 147 -3.10 -6.19 -9.08
CA ALA A 147 -2.21 -6.60 -7.99
C ALA A 147 -0.82 -6.03 -8.24
N TRP A 148 -0.27 -5.31 -7.26
CA TRP A 148 1.07 -4.74 -7.30
C TRP A 148 1.94 -5.30 -6.17
N HIS A 149 3.21 -5.55 -6.46
CA HIS A 149 4.22 -5.95 -5.49
C HIS A 149 5.54 -5.24 -5.77
N GLU A 150 6.25 -4.81 -4.73
CA GLU A 150 7.40 -3.91 -4.84
C GLU A 150 8.55 -4.44 -5.71
N LYS A 151 8.82 -5.74 -5.66
CA LYS A 151 9.87 -6.39 -6.48
C LYS A 151 9.35 -7.10 -7.73
N LEU A 152 8.06 -7.44 -7.76
CA LEU A 152 7.51 -8.35 -8.78
C LEU A 152 6.63 -7.59 -9.80
N GLY A 153 6.46 -6.29 -9.63
CA GLY A 153 5.75 -5.44 -10.56
C GLY A 153 4.24 -5.49 -10.39
N ARG A 154 3.50 -5.38 -11.49
CA ARG A 154 2.03 -5.35 -11.51
C ARG A 154 1.46 -6.43 -12.42
N SER A 155 0.32 -6.97 -12.03
CA SER A 155 -0.53 -7.84 -12.85
C SER A 155 -1.96 -7.32 -12.82
N GLU A 156 -2.66 -7.41 -13.94
CA GLU A 156 -4.01 -6.84 -14.12
C GLU A 156 -4.96 -7.89 -14.67
N GLN A 157 -6.20 -7.88 -14.21
CA GLN A 157 -7.27 -8.74 -14.72
C GLN A 157 -8.57 -7.95 -14.86
N ARG A 158 -9.31 -8.22 -15.94
CA ARG A 158 -10.67 -7.71 -16.14
C ARG A 158 -11.68 -8.67 -15.52
N VAL A 159 -12.63 -8.13 -14.78
CA VAL A 159 -13.64 -8.89 -14.04
C VAL A 159 -15.02 -8.28 -14.33
N THR A 160 -15.96 -9.12 -14.72
CA THR A 160 -17.37 -8.73 -14.90
C THR A 160 -18.17 -9.30 -13.74
N LEU A 161 -18.66 -8.45 -12.85
CA LEU A 161 -19.50 -8.85 -11.72
C LEU A 161 -20.98 -8.74 -12.10
N GLY A 162 -21.73 -9.82 -11.90
CA GLY A 162 -23.19 -9.83 -11.90
C GLY A 162 -23.77 -9.62 -10.49
N ASP A 163 -25.10 -9.64 -10.38
CA ASP A 163 -25.80 -9.48 -9.11
C ASP A 163 -25.43 -10.56 -8.08
N SER A 164 -25.00 -10.13 -6.89
CA SER A 164 -24.68 -11.01 -5.75
C SER A 164 -23.64 -12.10 -6.04
N VAL A 165 -22.80 -11.92 -7.07
CA VAL A 165 -21.74 -12.87 -7.44
C VAL A 165 -20.49 -12.60 -6.59
N LYS A 166 -19.95 -13.67 -5.98
CA LYS A 166 -18.55 -13.69 -5.53
C LYS A 166 -17.72 -14.29 -6.65
N GLN A 167 -16.66 -13.59 -7.05
CA GLN A 167 -15.73 -14.08 -8.06
C GLN A 167 -14.34 -14.18 -7.45
N ALA A 168 -13.71 -15.35 -7.59
CA ALA A 168 -12.30 -15.54 -7.29
C ALA A 168 -11.47 -14.97 -8.44
N VAL A 169 -10.39 -14.28 -8.08
CA VAL A 169 -9.46 -13.65 -9.01
C VAL A 169 -8.07 -13.96 -8.46
N ASP A 170 -7.31 -14.77 -9.16
CA ASP A 170 -5.98 -15.20 -8.72
C ASP A 170 -4.91 -14.50 -9.55
N PHE A 171 -3.89 -13.97 -8.87
CA PHE A 171 -2.75 -13.30 -9.50
C PHE A 171 -1.49 -14.13 -9.33
N ALA A 172 -0.80 -14.38 -10.45
CA ALA A 172 0.51 -15.00 -10.46
C ALA A 172 1.58 -13.96 -10.83
N PHE A 173 2.62 -13.87 -10.02
CA PHE A 173 3.80 -13.07 -10.32
C PHE A 173 4.91 -13.98 -10.86
N LYS A 174 5.59 -13.54 -11.91
CA LYS A 174 6.82 -14.18 -12.36
C LYS A 174 7.98 -13.47 -11.67
N GLN A 175 8.90 -14.25 -11.08
CA GLN A 175 10.20 -13.71 -10.71
C GLN A 175 10.92 -13.37 -12.02
N ASN A 176 11.19 -12.08 -12.24
CA ASN A 176 12.07 -11.68 -13.34
C ASN A 176 13.51 -11.95 -12.89
N ASP A 177 14.29 -12.64 -13.73
CA ASP A 177 15.70 -13.01 -13.49
C ASP A 177 16.67 -11.80 -13.38
N SER A 178 16.15 -10.59 -13.24
CA SER A 178 16.90 -9.33 -13.28
C SER A 178 16.89 -8.54 -11.97
N LEU A 179 16.42 -9.14 -10.86
CA LEU A 179 16.64 -8.56 -9.53
C LEU A 179 18.07 -8.88 -9.10
N PRO A 180 18.93 -7.87 -8.82
CA PRO A 180 20.26 -8.13 -8.29
C PRO A 180 20.16 -8.78 -6.91
N GLU A 181 21.04 -9.75 -6.66
CA GLU A 181 21.26 -10.43 -5.37
C GLU A 181 21.48 -9.44 -4.21
#